data_AF-A0AAP2RBG4-F1
#
_entry.id   AF-A0AAP2RBG4-F1
#
_cell.length_a   1.000
_cell.length_b   1.000
_cell.length_c   1.000
_cell.angle_alpha   90.00
_cell.angle_beta   90.00
_cell.angle_gamma   90.00
#
_symmetry.space_group_name_H-M   'P 1'
#
loop_
_entity.id
_entity.type
_entity.pdbx_description
1 polymer ?
#
loop_
_entity_poly.entity_id
_entity_poly.type
_entity_poly.pdbx_seq_one_letter_code
_entity_poly.pdbx_strand_id
1 'polypeptide(L)'
;MVLTKCYIHPEDDAAGTCSRCGKPVCSSCSIKFNDRLICRSCVKKAVATKKPTIDSVISKTSNISDLSDLHRIRFEPEIDTREKKFYRLVDRSLLIIGMVLLIIAITALLGYALLGFFSLQGINFMSTGTPTPLPPYLMDPNSIGSIMGTVYDSRGKEVPNANVTLWQDGKLISLPDNPQLSSDGRTLLIGKYYFEKVPFGRYTVRAEIKGYNSVTIVDLNSPLSSSNIVIEGYTYSNPFIL
;
A
#
# COMPACT_ATOMS: atom_id res chain seq x y z
N MET A 1 16.72 35.88 -21.57
CA MET A 1 15.36 35.33 -21.42
C MET A 1 14.41 36.25 -22.15
N VAL A 2 13.71 35.77 -23.18
CA VAL A 2 12.62 36.54 -23.79
C VAL A 2 11.39 36.30 -22.92
N LEU A 3 11.00 37.30 -22.13
CA LEU A 3 9.72 37.27 -21.42
C LEU A 3 8.61 37.47 -22.43
N THR A 4 7.89 36.40 -22.74
CA THR A 4 6.68 36.47 -23.56
C THR A 4 5.54 36.98 -22.69
N LYS A 5 4.81 37.98 -23.18
CA LYS A 5 3.65 38.54 -22.48
C LYS A 5 2.42 37.66 -22.67
N CYS A 6 1.51 37.67 -21.70
CA CYS A 6 0.26 36.95 -21.83
C CYS A 6 -0.58 37.55 -22.97
N TYR A 7 -1.14 36.68 -23.81
CA TYR A 7 -2.01 37.09 -24.91
C TYR A 7 -3.30 37.80 -24.44
N ILE A 8 -3.75 37.54 -23.21
CA ILE A 8 -4.98 38.09 -22.64
C ILE A 8 -4.69 39.36 -21.83
N HIS A 9 -3.58 39.39 -21.10
CA HIS A 9 -3.14 40.51 -20.27
C HIS A 9 -1.69 40.86 -20.66
N PRO A 10 -1.48 41.79 -21.61
CA PRO A 10 -0.14 42.17 -22.07
C PRO A 10 0.78 42.70 -20.96
N GLU A 11 0.19 43.16 -19.85
CA GLU A 11 0.87 43.58 -18.63
C GLU A 11 1.55 42.41 -17.88
N ASP A 12 0.97 41.20 -17.96
CA ASP A 12 1.44 40.02 -17.22
C ASP A 12 2.42 39.17 -18.04
N ASP A 13 3.37 38.55 -17.33
CA ASP A 13 4.28 37.57 -17.91
C ASP A 13 3.61 36.21 -18.13
N ALA A 14 3.86 35.60 -19.29
CA ALA A 14 3.32 34.28 -19.61
C ALA A 14 4.01 33.19 -18.79
N ALA A 15 3.20 32.33 -18.18
CA ALA A 15 3.69 31.16 -17.45
C ALA A 15 3.93 29.97 -18.40
N GLY A 16 3.29 29.96 -19.57
CA GLY A 16 3.48 28.94 -20.60
C GLY A 16 2.57 29.13 -21.80
N THR A 17 2.61 28.17 -22.72
CA THR A 17 1.85 28.21 -23.98
C THR A 17 0.66 27.25 -23.92
N CYS A 18 -0.53 27.72 -24.31
CA CYS A 18 -1.72 26.87 -24.36
C CYS A 18 -1.54 25.72 -25.36
N SER A 19 -1.65 24.47 -24.90
CA SER A 19 -1.46 23.27 -25.73
C SER A 19 -2.50 23.10 -26.83
N ARG A 20 -3.62 23.85 -26.79
CA ARG A 20 -4.71 23.74 -27.78
C ARG A 20 -4.69 24.85 -28.85
N CYS A 21 -4.28 26.06 -28.50
CA CYS A 21 -4.29 27.20 -29.43
C CYS A 21 -2.92 27.83 -29.68
N GLY A 22 -1.87 27.38 -29.00
CA GLY A 22 -0.50 27.85 -29.21
C GLY A 22 -0.21 29.26 -28.67
N LYS A 23 -1.15 29.91 -27.97
CA LYS A 23 -0.97 31.27 -27.46
C LYS A 23 -0.33 31.28 -26.06
N PRO A 24 0.58 32.22 -25.76
CA PRO A 24 1.17 32.37 -24.43
C PRO A 24 0.12 32.90 -23.43
N VAL A 25 0.07 32.31 -22.24
CA VAL A 25 -0.90 32.64 -21.19
C VAL A 25 -0.24 32.68 -19.81
N CYS A 26 -0.65 33.62 -18.96
CA CYS A 26 -0.20 33.70 -17.57
C CYS A 26 -0.84 32.60 -16.70
N SER A 27 -0.36 32.46 -15.46
CA SER A 27 -0.85 31.47 -14.49
C SER A 27 -2.34 31.66 -14.15
N SER A 28 -2.85 32.90 -14.16
CA SER A 28 -4.27 33.18 -13.89
C SER A 28 -5.20 32.83 -15.08
N CYS A 29 -4.69 32.93 -16.30
CA CYS A 29 -5.43 32.65 -17.54
C CYS A 29 -5.39 31.18 -17.99
N SER A 30 -4.63 30.35 -17.29
CA SER A 30 -4.43 28.94 -17.62
C SER A 30 -5.02 27.98 -16.59
N ILE A 31 -5.30 26.77 -17.05
CA ILE A 31 -5.73 25.64 -16.23
C ILE A 31 -4.78 24.48 -16.56
N LYS A 32 -4.20 23.86 -15.53
CA LYS A 32 -3.35 22.67 -15.68
C LYS A 32 -4.25 21.43 -15.73
N PHE A 33 -4.21 20.69 -16.83
CA PHE A 33 -4.97 19.45 -17.02
C PHE A 33 -4.07 18.40 -17.67
N ASN A 34 -3.85 17.27 -16.99
CA ASN A 34 -2.96 16.18 -17.43
C ASN A 34 -1.56 16.68 -17.85
N ASP A 35 -0.92 17.48 -16.98
CA ASP A 35 0.38 18.13 -17.20
C ASP A 35 0.49 19.04 -18.43
N ARG A 36 -0.64 19.37 -19.05
CA ARG A 36 -0.74 20.34 -20.14
C ARG A 36 -1.43 21.60 -19.65
N LEU A 37 -0.99 22.73 -20.20
CA LEU A 37 -1.49 24.04 -19.84
C LEU A 37 -2.50 24.48 -20.91
N ILE A 38 -3.76 24.71 -20.52
CA ILE A 38 -4.86 25.04 -21.43
C ILE A 38 -5.46 26.39 -21.03
N CYS A 39 -5.71 27.28 -21.99
CA CYS A 39 -6.34 28.57 -21.71
C CYS A 39 -7.86 28.44 -21.48
N ARG A 40 -8.42 29.30 -20.62
CA ARG A 40 -9.85 29.27 -20.27
C ARG A 40 -10.79 29.44 -21.47
N SER A 41 -10.39 30.19 -22.50
CA SER A 41 -11.20 30.38 -23.72
C SER A 41 -11.35 29.09 -24.52
N CYS A 42 -10.30 28.26 -24.58
CA CYS A 42 -10.34 26.93 -25.20
C CYS A 42 -11.26 25.97 -24.43
N VAL A 43 -11.30 26.07 -23.10
CA VAL A 43 -12.19 25.24 -22.26
C VAL A 43 -13.66 25.62 -22.50
N LYS A 44 -14.00 26.92 -22.51
CA LYS A 44 -15.39 27.37 -22.76
C LYS A 44 -15.95 26.88 -24.09
N LYS A 45 -15.14 26.88 -25.16
CA LYS A 45 -15.55 26.38 -26.48
C LYS A 45 -15.85 24.87 -26.48
N ALA A 46 -15.12 24.09 -25.69
CA ALA A 46 -15.31 22.64 -25.60
C ALA A 46 -16.62 22.26 -24.88
N VAL A 47 -17.04 23.07 -23.91
CA VAL A 47 -18.27 22.84 -23.15
C VAL A 47 -19.50 23.27 -23.96
N ALA A 48 -19.38 24.32 -24.77
CA ALA A 48 -20.48 24.84 -25.59
C ALA A 48 -20.92 23.90 -26.73
N THR A 49 -20.05 23.00 -27.20
CA THR A 49 -20.36 22.09 -28.32
C THR A 49 -21.17 20.85 -27.93
N LYS A 50 -21.60 20.72 -26.67
CA LYS A 50 -22.36 19.56 -26.18
C LYS A 50 -23.72 19.99 -25.62
N LYS A 51 -24.63 20.43 -26.49
CA LYS A 51 -26.06 20.61 -26.17
C LYS A 51 -26.89 19.85 -27.22
N PRO A 52 -27.71 18.85 -26.85
CA PRO A 52 -28.63 18.20 -27.79
C PRO A 52 -29.85 19.12 -28.01
N THR A 53 -30.13 19.51 -29.25
CA THR A 53 -31.28 20.35 -29.63
C THR A 53 -32.41 19.49 -30.21
N ILE A 54 -33.60 19.60 -29.62
CA ILE A 54 -34.84 18.84 -29.89
C ILE A 54 -35.74 19.57 -30.92
N ASP A 55 -35.21 20.52 -31.68
CA ASP A 55 -36.06 21.50 -32.39
C ASP A 55 -36.41 21.16 -33.85
N SER A 56 -36.12 19.97 -34.39
CA SER A 56 -36.41 19.65 -35.80
C SER A 56 -37.69 18.85 -36.08
N VAL A 57 -38.54 18.56 -35.08
CA VAL A 57 -39.70 17.65 -35.25
C VAL A 57 -41.03 18.40 -35.48
N ILE A 58 -41.13 19.70 -35.17
CA ILE A 58 -42.41 20.43 -35.20
C ILE A 58 -42.43 21.43 -36.35
N SER A 59 -42.59 20.98 -37.60
CA SER A 59 -42.87 21.91 -38.71
C SER A 59 -43.81 21.37 -39.79
N LYS A 60 -44.52 20.26 -39.56
CA LYS A 60 -45.36 19.67 -40.61
C LYS A 60 -46.67 19.05 -40.12
N THR A 61 -47.45 19.83 -39.36
CA THR A 61 -48.87 19.53 -39.11
C THR A 61 -49.68 20.82 -39.16
N SER A 62 -49.98 21.29 -40.37
CA SER A 62 -51.07 22.22 -40.62
C SER A 62 -51.82 21.76 -41.87
N ASN A 63 -53.12 21.51 -41.69
CA ASN A 63 -54.15 21.12 -42.67
C ASN A 63 -54.43 19.62 -42.81
N ILE A 64 -55.26 19.08 -41.91
CA ILE A 64 -56.26 18.07 -42.28
C ILE A 64 -57.54 18.37 -41.49
N SER A 65 -58.51 18.98 -42.16
CA SER A 65 -59.90 19.09 -41.73
C SER A 65 -60.67 17.91 -42.33
N ASP A 66 -60.60 16.75 -41.70
CA ASP A 66 -61.58 15.68 -41.90
C ASP A 66 -61.39 14.61 -40.83
N LEU A 67 -62.42 14.44 -40.00
CA LEU A 67 -62.40 13.69 -38.74
C LEU A 67 -63.20 12.38 -38.87
N SER A 68 -63.34 11.85 -40.09
CA SER A 68 -64.13 10.64 -40.39
C SER A 68 -63.32 9.39 -40.75
N ASP A 69 -61.99 9.47 -40.87
CA ASP A 69 -61.13 8.30 -41.17
C ASP A 69 -60.33 7.77 -39.97
N LEU A 70 -60.67 8.19 -38.75
CA LEU A 70 -59.91 7.89 -37.54
C LEU A 70 -60.17 6.49 -36.94
N HIS A 71 -60.98 5.63 -37.57
CA HIS A 71 -61.28 4.29 -37.06
C HIS A 71 -60.54 3.14 -37.79
N ARG A 72 -59.57 3.45 -38.67
CA ARG A 72 -58.81 2.39 -39.36
C ARG A 72 -57.34 2.70 -39.58
N ILE A 73 -56.69 3.32 -38.60
CA ILE A 73 -55.23 3.33 -38.53
C ILE A 73 -54.82 2.40 -37.39
N ARG A 74 -54.79 1.10 -37.69
CA ARG A 74 -53.96 0.17 -36.93
C ARG A 74 -52.52 0.58 -37.24
N PHE A 75 -51.92 1.40 -36.38
CA PHE A 75 -50.48 1.55 -36.34
C PHE A 75 -49.91 0.19 -35.95
N GLU A 76 -49.57 -0.63 -36.94
CA GLU A 76 -48.51 -1.60 -36.74
C GLU A 76 -47.22 -0.77 -36.63
N PRO A 77 -46.60 -0.68 -35.44
CA PRO A 77 -45.28 -0.08 -35.37
C PRO A 77 -44.39 -0.96 -36.24
N GLU A 78 -43.95 -0.41 -37.37
CA GLU A 78 -42.83 -0.96 -38.12
C GLU A 78 -41.60 -0.78 -37.23
N ILE A 79 -41.43 -1.72 -36.29
CA ILE A 79 -40.28 -1.78 -35.40
C ILE A 79 -39.08 -2.05 -36.31
N ASP A 80 -38.36 -0.98 -36.59
CA ASP A 80 -37.12 -0.94 -37.33
C ASP A 80 -36.26 -2.15 -36.97
N THR A 81 -35.96 -2.96 -37.98
CA THR A 81 -35.19 -4.20 -37.86
C THR A 81 -33.76 -4.00 -37.34
N ARG A 82 -33.35 -2.74 -37.13
CA ARG A 82 -32.11 -2.36 -36.44
C ARG A 82 -32.14 -2.60 -34.93
N GLU A 83 -33.29 -2.56 -34.26
CA GLU A 83 -33.38 -2.82 -32.81
C GLU A 83 -33.19 -4.31 -32.46
N LYS A 84 -33.63 -5.24 -33.30
CA LYS A 84 -33.48 -6.69 -33.04
C LYS A 84 -32.01 -7.16 -33.03
N LYS A 85 -31.09 -6.43 -33.65
CA LYS A 85 -29.63 -6.68 -33.51
C LYS A 85 -29.07 -6.14 -32.20
N PHE A 86 -29.59 -5.01 -31.72
CA PHE A 86 -29.13 -4.39 -30.48
C PHE A 86 -29.46 -5.26 -29.26
N TYR A 87 -30.69 -5.80 -29.18
CA TYR A 87 -31.07 -6.71 -28.09
C TYR A 87 -30.22 -8.00 -28.07
N ARG A 88 -29.81 -8.58 -29.22
CA ARG A 88 -28.91 -9.76 -29.24
C ARG A 88 -27.48 -9.48 -28.77
N LEU A 89 -27.00 -8.24 -28.93
CA LEU A 89 -25.68 -7.82 -28.45
C LEU A 89 -25.72 -7.52 -26.95
N VAL A 90 -26.76 -6.83 -26.49
CA VAL A 90 -26.97 -6.54 -25.07
C VAL A 90 -27.16 -7.83 -24.26
N ASP A 91 -27.88 -8.83 -24.79
CA ASP A 91 -28.12 -10.10 -24.12
C ASP A 91 -26.81 -10.91 -23.90
N ARG A 92 -25.91 -10.92 -24.90
CA ARG A 92 -24.59 -11.57 -24.76
C ARG A 92 -23.68 -10.84 -23.78
N SER A 93 -23.68 -9.50 -23.80
CA SER A 93 -22.86 -8.72 -22.86
C SER A 93 -23.36 -8.88 -21.42
N LEU A 94 -24.67 -8.91 -21.19
CA LEU A 94 -25.23 -9.12 -19.85
C LEU A 94 -24.91 -10.52 -19.32
N LEU A 95 -24.96 -11.54 -20.17
CA LEU A 95 -24.60 -12.91 -19.82
C LEU A 95 -23.11 -13.01 -19.43
N ILE A 96 -22.22 -12.38 -20.20
CA ILE A 96 -20.77 -12.35 -19.88
C ILE A 96 -20.53 -11.63 -18.54
N ILE A 97 -21.15 -10.46 -18.33
CA ILE A 97 -21.02 -9.72 -17.06
C ILE A 97 -21.53 -10.56 -15.89
N GLY A 98 -22.67 -11.24 -16.07
CA GLY A 98 -23.23 -12.15 -15.07
C GLY A 98 -22.27 -13.30 -14.72
N MET A 99 -21.65 -13.94 -15.72
CA MET A 99 -20.68 -15.01 -15.47
C MET A 99 -19.40 -14.51 -14.78
N VAL A 100 -18.90 -13.33 -15.13
CA VAL A 100 -17.71 -12.75 -14.48
C VAL A 100 -18.00 -12.47 -12.99
N LEU A 101 -19.16 -11.90 -12.67
CA LEU A 101 -19.57 -11.66 -11.29
C LEU A 101 -19.75 -12.97 -10.51
N LEU A 102 -20.29 -14.01 -11.14
CA LEU A 102 -20.42 -15.34 -10.55
C LEU A 102 -19.04 -15.94 -10.22
N ILE A 103 -18.07 -15.85 -11.14
CA ILE A 103 -16.70 -16.33 -10.93
C ILE A 103 -16.04 -15.60 -9.76
N ILE A 104 -16.16 -14.27 -9.70
CA ILE A 104 -15.61 -13.46 -8.60
C ILE A 104 -16.24 -13.87 -7.25
N ALA A 105 -17.55 -14.11 -7.21
CA ALA A 105 -18.22 -14.56 -5.99
C ALA A 105 -17.72 -15.95 -5.54
N ILE A 106 -17.54 -16.89 -6.48
CA ILE A 106 -17.02 -18.23 -6.19
C ILE A 106 -15.56 -18.17 -5.70
N THR A 107 -14.70 -17.38 -6.35
CA THR A 107 -13.30 -17.25 -5.93
C THR A 107 -13.16 -16.58 -4.56
N ALA A 108 -13.99 -15.57 -4.27
CA ALA A 108 -14.05 -14.97 -2.94
C ALA A 108 -14.52 -15.99 -1.90
N LEU A 109 -15.57 -16.76 -2.18
CA LEU A 109 -16.09 -17.79 -1.28
C LEU A 109 -15.04 -18.87 -0.97
N LEU A 110 -14.33 -19.35 -2.01
CA LEU A 110 -13.23 -20.31 -1.86
C LEU A 110 -12.05 -19.71 -1.10
N GLY A 111 -11.70 -18.45 -1.35
CA GLY A 111 -10.65 -17.73 -0.63
C GLY A 111 -10.98 -17.56 0.86
N TYR A 112 -12.23 -17.20 1.19
CA TYR A 112 -12.71 -17.13 2.57
C TYR A 112 -12.74 -18.51 3.24
N ALA A 113 -13.14 -19.56 2.52
CA ALA A 113 -13.08 -20.93 3.04
C ALA A 113 -11.64 -21.37 3.34
N LEU A 114 -10.68 -21.05 2.45
CA LEU A 114 -9.26 -21.36 2.66
C LEU A 114 -8.67 -20.57 3.84
N LEU A 115 -8.89 -19.24 3.90
CA LEU A 115 -8.40 -18.40 5.00
C LEU A 115 -9.05 -18.76 6.35
N GLY A 116 -10.35 -19.13 6.34
CA GLY A 116 -11.05 -19.64 7.51
C GLY A 116 -10.55 -21.02 7.95
N PHE A 117 -10.18 -21.89 7.01
CA PHE A 117 -9.58 -23.19 7.31
C PHE A 117 -8.20 -23.04 7.97
N PHE A 118 -7.38 -22.08 7.54
CA PHE A 118 -6.12 -21.74 8.22
C PHE A 118 -6.30 -21.12 9.61
N SER A 119 -7.47 -20.56 9.92
CA SER A 119 -7.75 -19.97 11.24
C SER A 119 -8.38 -20.93 12.24
N LEU A 120 -9.12 -21.96 11.77
CA LEU A 120 -9.75 -22.99 12.62
C LEU A 120 -8.90 -24.25 12.79
N GLN A 121 -8.02 -24.55 11.84
CA GLN A 121 -6.86 -25.38 12.12
C GLN A 121 -5.85 -24.47 12.82
N GLY A 122 -6.09 -24.20 14.11
CA GLY A 122 -4.95 -23.99 15.00
C GLY A 122 -4.11 -25.25 14.85
N ILE A 123 -3.16 -25.23 13.91
CA ILE A 123 -2.16 -26.26 13.77
C ILE A 123 -1.34 -26.11 15.05
N ASN A 124 -1.85 -26.72 16.11
CA ASN A 124 -1.02 -27.27 17.15
C ASN A 124 -0.12 -28.21 16.36
N PHE A 125 1.02 -27.71 15.90
CA PHE A 125 2.19 -28.52 15.67
C PHE A 125 2.53 -29.12 17.04
N MET A 126 1.71 -30.08 17.50
CA MET A 126 2.16 -31.16 18.34
C MET A 126 3.14 -31.88 17.43
N SER A 127 4.38 -31.41 17.46
CA SER A 127 5.54 -32.16 17.02
C SER A 127 5.50 -33.46 17.82
N THR A 128 4.86 -34.49 17.27
CA THR A 128 4.98 -35.88 17.74
C THR A 128 6.28 -36.49 17.24
N GLY A 129 7.20 -35.69 16.70
CA GLY A 129 8.60 -36.01 16.85
C GLY A 129 8.83 -36.16 18.34
N THR A 130 8.91 -37.40 18.81
CA THR A 130 9.69 -37.74 20.00
C THR A 130 10.89 -36.82 19.93
N PRO A 131 11.08 -35.88 20.88
CA PRO A 131 12.31 -35.10 20.90
C PRO A 131 13.38 -36.17 20.89
N THR A 132 14.09 -36.32 19.76
CA THR A 132 15.35 -37.03 19.77
C THR A 132 16.04 -36.35 20.93
N PRO A 133 16.31 -37.06 22.05
CA PRO A 133 16.99 -36.42 23.16
C PRO A 133 18.20 -35.82 22.49
N LEU A 134 18.25 -34.47 22.49
CA LEU A 134 19.42 -33.76 22.01
C LEU A 134 20.56 -34.53 22.67
N PRO A 135 21.54 -35.02 21.90
CA PRO A 135 22.65 -35.76 22.50
C PRO A 135 23.04 -34.96 23.72
N PRO A 136 23.15 -35.56 24.91
CA PRO A 136 23.54 -34.82 26.08
C PRO A 136 24.92 -34.28 25.75
N TYR A 137 24.96 -33.07 25.18
CA TYR A 137 26.01 -32.13 25.39
C TYR A 137 25.95 -31.99 26.89
N LEU A 138 26.69 -32.88 27.53
CA LEU A 138 27.25 -32.69 28.85
C LEU A 138 27.56 -31.21 28.86
N MET A 139 26.82 -30.47 29.69
CA MET A 139 27.05 -29.06 29.92
C MET A 139 28.47 -28.99 30.45
N ASP A 140 29.46 -28.99 29.56
CA ASP A 140 30.81 -28.63 29.91
C ASP A 140 30.65 -27.16 30.31
N PRO A 141 30.86 -26.80 31.59
CA PRO A 141 30.75 -25.43 32.04
C PRO A 141 31.73 -24.50 31.31
N ASN A 142 32.69 -25.07 30.56
CA ASN A 142 33.61 -24.34 29.69
C ASN A 142 33.12 -24.24 28.23
N SER A 143 31.95 -24.77 27.91
CA SER A 143 31.33 -24.57 26.59
C SER A 143 31.03 -23.10 26.38
N ILE A 144 31.42 -22.59 25.21
CA ILE A 144 31.16 -21.22 24.78
C ILE A 144 30.22 -21.22 23.59
N GLY A 145 29.42 -20.18 23.48
CA GLY A 145 28.55 -19.93 22.34
C GLY A 145 28.45 -18.43 22.06
N SER A 146 27.43 -18.08 21.29
CA SER A 146 27.14 -16.69 20.95
C SER A 146 25.69 -16.32 21.25
N ILE A 147 25.47 -15.08 21.69
CA ILE A 147 24.15 -14.49 21.88
C ILE A 147 23.98 -13.38 20.86
N MET A 148 22.90 -13.43 20.07
CA MET A 148 22.58 -12.40 19.10
C MET A 148 21.14 -11.93 19.20
N GLY A 149 20.84 -10.76 18.66
CA GLY A 149 19.47 -10.30 18.61
C GLY A 149 19.32 -9.00 17.85
N THR A 150 18.10 -8.51 17.82
CA THR A 150 17.76 -7.20 17.28
C THR A 150 17.04 -6.38 18.35
N VAL A 151 17.38 -5.09 18.44
CA VAL A 151 16.69 -4.10 19.27
C VAL A 151 15.61 -3.42 18.43
N TYR A 152 14.38 -3.43 18.93
CA TYR A 152 13.20 -2.82 18.30
C TYR A 152 12.61 -1.71 19.19
N ASP A 153 11.94 -0.74 18.56
CA ASP A 153 11.09 0.23 19.23
C ASP A 153 9.68 -0.36 19.47
N SER A 154 8.84 0.39 20.18
CA SER A 154 7.45 -0.01 20.47
C SER A 154 6.55 -0.25 19.24
N ARG A 155 7.01 0.11 18.02
CA ARG A 155 6.29 -0.11 16.75
C ARG A 155 6.91 -1.23 15.91
N GLY A 156 7.88 -1.96 16.46
CA GLY A 156 8.58 -3.04 15.76
C GLY A 156 9.65 -2.56 14.78
N LYS A 157 10.07 -1.28 14.85
CA LYS A 157 11.13 -0.75 14.00
C LYS A 157 12.49 -0.93 14.66
N GLU A 158 13.51 -1.30 13.88
CA GLU A 158 14.86 -1.53 14.38
C GLU A 158 15.50 -0.24 14.92
N VAL A 159 16.17 -0.35 16.06
CA VAL A 159 16.77 0.77 16.78
C VAL A 159 18.29 0.70 16.69
N PRO A 160 18.95 1.57 15.89
CA PRO A 160 20.41 1.65 15.86
C PRO A 160 20.96 2.40 17.08
N ASN A 161 22.23 2.15 17.40
CA ASN A 161 22.99 2.85 18.44
C ASN A 161 22.38 2.76 19.85
N ALA A 162 21.59 1.72 20.14
CA ALA A 162 21.20 1.39 21.49
C ALA A 162 22.39 0.77 22.22
N ASN A 163 22.65 1.18 23.46
CA ASN A 163 23.66 0.57 24.31
C ASN A 163 23.15 -0.80 24.79
N VAL A 164 23.79 -1.88 24.38
CA VAL A 164 23.41 -3.25 24.73
C VAL A 164 24.46 -3.83 25.68
N THR A 165 24.00 -4.38 26.80
CA THR A 165 24.85 -4.97 27.84
C THR A 165 24.41 -6.37 28.20
N LEU A 166 25.37 -7.23 28.49
CA LEU A 166 25.16 -8.61 28.96
C LEU A 166 25.54 -8.74 30.43
N TRP A 167 24.62 -9.28 31.22
CA TRP A 167 24.77 -9.44 32.67
C TRP A 167 24.53 -10.89 33.09
N GLN A 168 25.22 -11.32 34.13
CA GLN A 168 24.99 -12.60 34.81
C GLN A 168 25.05 -12.35 36.31
N ASP A 169 24.07 -12.87 37.06
CA ASP A 169 24.01 -12.74 38.52
C ASP A 169 24.16 -11.29 39.02
N GLY A 170 23.56 -10.34 38.29
CA GLY A 170 23.61 -8.91 38.61
C GLY A 170 24.95 -8.23 38.31
N LYS A 171 25.92 -8.92 37.71
CA LYS A 171 27.24 -8.39 37.33
C LYS A 171 27.37 -8.28 35.81
N LEU A 172 28.01 -7.20 35.36
CA LEU A 172 28.35 -7.04 33.96
C LEU A 172 29.42 -8.06 33.59
N ILE A 173 29.18 -8.82 32.53
CA ILE A 173 30.11 -9.84 32.06
C ILE A 173 31.30 -9.17 31.36
N SER A 174 32.51 -9.55 31.74
CA SER A 174 33.74 -9.05 31.11
C SER A 174 33.99 -9.74 29.77
N LEU A 175 33.49 -9.15 28.68
CA LEU A 175 33.75 -9.56 27.29
C LEU A 175 34.30 -8.38 26.50
N PRO A 176 35.10 -8.60 25.45
CA PRO A 176 35.64 -7.52 24.61
C PRO A 176 34.56 -6.57 24.07
N ASP A 177 33.40 -7.13 23.70
CA ASP A 177 32.28 -6.40 23.09
C ASP A 177 31.11 -6.19 24.06
N ASN A 178 31.39 -6.02 25.37
CA ASN A 178 30.36 -5.74 26.37
C ASN A 178 30.81 -4.60 27.32
N PRO A 179 30.15 -3.42 27.29
CA PRO A 179 28.99 -3.03 26.45
C PRO A 179 29.30 -2.92 24.96
N GLN A 180 28.26 -2.97 24.12
CA GLN A 180 28.34 -2.64 22.69
C GLN A 180 27.16 -1.78 22.24
N LEU A 181 27.27 -1.14 21.08
CA LEU A 181 26.15 -0.48 20.44
C LEU A 181 25.45 -1.42 19.45
N SER A 182 24.12 -1.36 19.37
CA SER A 182 23.39 -1.99 18.28
C SER A 182 23.77 -1.36 16.95
N SER A 183 23.88 -2.17 15.91
CA SER A 183 24.39 -1.75 14.60
C SER A 183 23.55 -0.65 13.97
N ASP A 184 24.22 0.28 13.30
CA ASP A 184 23.63 1.38 12.54
C ASP A 184 23.37 1.05 11.07
N GLY A 185 23.62 -0.19 10.65
CA GLY A 185 23.52 -0.62 9.26
C GLY A 185 24.86 -0.67 8.51
N ARG A 186 25.96 -0.16 9.09
CA ARG A 186 27.27 -0.15 8.41
C ARG A 186 27.97 -1.51 8.42
N THR A 187 27.81 -2.27 9.50
CA THR A 187 28.50 -3.56 9.72
C THR A 187 27.55 -4.74 9.73
N LEU A 188 26.35 -4.57 10.28
CA LEU A 188 25.29 -5.56 10.37
C LEU A 188 23.95 -4.89 10.03
N LEU A 189 22.87 -5.66 10.01
CA LEU A 189 21.53 -5.10 9.89
C LEU A 189 21.24 -4.14 11.07
N ILE A 190 20.48 -3.09 10.80
CA ILE A 190 20.11 -2.07 11.79
C ILE A 190 19.54 -2.73 13.04
N GLY A 191 19.97 -2.26 14.20
CA GLY A 191 19.51 -2.74 15.51
C GLY A 191 20.08 -4.10 15.94
N LYS A 192 20.90 -4.77 15.12
CA LYS A 192 21.56 -6.02 15.51
C LYS A 192 22.60 -5.81 16.61
N TYR A 193 22.71 -6.78 17.51
CA TYR A 193 23.82 -6.91 18.46
C TYR A 193 24.31 -8.35 18.51
N TYR A 194 25.55 -8.56 18.94
CA TYR A 194 26.19 -9.88 18.92
C TYR A 194 27.31 -10.00 19.98
N PHE A 195 27.14 -10.92 20.92
CA PHE A 195 28.15 -11.29 21.92
C PHE A 195 28.75 -12.64 21.55
N GLU A 196 30.07 -12.69 21.37
CA GLU A 196 30.81 -13.92 21.09
C GLU A 196 31.48 -14.49 22.34
N LYS A 197 31.81 -15.79 22.27
CA LYS A 197 32.59 -16.52 23.30
C LYS A 197 31.97 -16.40 24.69
N VAL A 198 30.64 -16.41 24.74
CA VAL A 198 29.86 -16.35 25.97
C VAL A 198 29.81 -17.77 26.54
N PRO A 199 30.25 -18.01 27.79
CA PRO A 199 30.06 -19.30 28.43
C PRO A 199 28.58 -19.71 28.47
N PHE A 200 28.30 -21.00 28.48
CA PHE A 200 26.92 -21.46 28.62
C PHE A 200 26.35 -21.04 29.98
N GLY A 201 25.10 -20.59 29.99
CA GLY A 201 24.48 -20.04 31.19
C GLY A 201 23.22 -19.23 30.91
N ARG A 202 22.64 -18.70 32.00
CA ARG A 202 21.49 -17.79 31.96
C ARG A 202 21.98 -16.35 32.09
N TYR A 203 21.58 -15.51 31.16
CA TYR A 203 22.01 -14.12 31.07
C TYR A 203 20.84 -13.16 31.04
N THR A 204 21.11 -11.94 31.47
CA THR A 204 20.21 -10.80 31.32
C THR A 204 20.81 -9.87 30.25
N VAL A 205 20.08 -9.64 29.16
CA VAL A 205 20.45 -8.68 28.13
C VAL A 205 19.66 -7.40 28.38
N ARG A 206 20.35 -6.27 28.50
CA ARG A 206 19.74 -4.95 28.67
C ARG A 206 20.07 -4.08 27.48
N ALA A 207 19.05 -3.44 26.90
CA ALA A 207 19.21 -2.39 25.89
C ALA A 207 18.78 -1.04 26.46
N GLU A 208 19.54 0.01 26.17
CA GLU A 208 19.29 1.38 26.64
C GLU A 208 19.49 2.39 25.51
N ILE A 209 18.56 3.34 25.35
CA ILE A 209 18.70 4.45 24.43
C ILE A 209 17.95 5.69 24.94
N LYS A 210 18.64 6.84 24.99
CA LYS A 210 18.05 8.15 25.37
C LYS A 210 17.22 8.11 26.68
N GLY A 211 17.68 7.36 27.67
CA GLY A 211 17.00 7.21 28.97
C GLY A 211 15.88 6.16 29.01
N TYR A 212 15.52 5.55 27.88
CA TYR A 212 14.64 4.39 27.84
C TYR A 212 15.48 3.12 27.94
N ASN A 213 15.00 2.12 28.68
CA ASN A 213 15.67 0.83 28.78
C ASN A 213 14.67 -0.33 28.76
N SER A 214 15.17 -1.50 28.38
CA SER A 214 14.42 -2.75 28.42
C SER A 214 15.38 -3.91 28.70
N VAL A 215 14.83 -4.99 29.24
CA VAL A 215 15.58 -6.14 29.73
C VAL A 215 14.91 -7.43 29.28
N THR A 216 15.72 -8.40 28.87
CA THR A 216 15.27 -9.76 28.54
C THR A 216 16.22 -10.79 29.16
N ILE A 217 15.71 -12.01 29.40
CA ILE A 217 16.50 -13.13 29.89
C ILE A 217 16.75 -14.09 28.73
N VAL A 218 17.97 -14.59 28.61
CA VAL A 218 18.36 -15.56 27.59
C VAL A 218 19.11 -16.72 28.23
N ASP A 219 18.70 -17.93 27.88
CA ASP A 219 19.41 -19.16 28.22
C ASP A 219 20.31 -19.54 27.03
N LEU A 220 21.62 -19.59 27.25
CA LEU A 220 22.61 -20.06 26.29
C LEU A 220 23.00 -21.50 26.66
N ASN A 221 22.29 -22.45 26.07
CA ASN A 221 22.47 -23.89 26.26
C ASN A 221 22.85 -24.63 24.96
N SER A 222 23.17 -23.87 23.92
CA SER A 222 23.62 -24.36 22.62
C SER A 222 24.61 -23.35 22.03
N PRO A 223 25.35 -23.69 20.95
CA PRO A 223 26.35 -22.80 20.36
C PRO A 223 25.81 -21.42 19.94
N LEU A 224 24.50 -21.29 19.73
CA LEU A 224 23.87 -20.06 19.31
C LEU A 224 22.53 -19.86 20.02
N SER A 225 22.34 -18.69 20.63
CA SER A 225 21.05 -18.27 21.19
C SER A 225 20.65 -16.90 20.63
N SER A 226 19.35 -16.71 20.42
CA SER A 226 18.79 -15.46 19.91
C SER A 226 17.87 -14.81 20.92
N SER A 227 18.02 -13.51 21.17
CA SER A 227 17.13 -12.76 22.06
C SER A 227 16.83 -11.36 21.52
N ASN A 228 15.60 -11.13 21.09
CA ASN A 228 15.19 -9.80 20.64
C ASN A 228 14.75 -8.94 21.82
N ILE A 229 14.95 -7.63 21.74
CA ILE A 229 14.59 -6.69 22.81
C ILE A 229 13.71 -5.60 22.22
N VAL A 230 12.56 -5.35 22.85
CA VAL A 230 11.67 -4.23 22.53
C VAL A 230 11.84 -3.16 23.62
N ILE A 231 12.19 -1.93 23.22
CA ILE A 231 12.28 -0.79 24.15
C ILE A 231 10.91 -0.10 24.22
N GLU A 232 10.12 -0.48 25.21
CA GLU A 232 8.80 0.10 25.44
C GLU A 232 8.88 1.61 25.71
N GLY A 233 7.90 2.36 25.18
CA GLY A 233 7.84 3.82 25.30
C GLY A 233 8.84 4.59 24.41
N TYR A 234 9.81 3.92 23.79
CA TYR A 234 10.67 4.54 22.79
C TYR A 234 10.09 4.36 21.38
N THR A 235 10.25 5.40 20.54
CA THR A 235 9.88 5.39 19.13
C THR A 235 11.02 5.94 18.29
N TYR A 236 11.53 5.15 17.36
CA TYR A 236 12.63 5.56 16.50
C TYR A 236 12.13 6.33 15.26
N SER A 237 12.38 7.63 15.23
CA SER A 237 12.26 8.46 14.03
C SER A 237 13.55 8.36 13.21
N ASN A 238 13.47 7.87 11.96
CA ASN A 238 14.63 7.88 11.07
C ASN A 238 14.89 9.34 10.66
N PRO A 239 16.04 9.94 10.99
CA PRO A 239 16.30 11.34 10.65
C PRO A 239 16.38 11.61 9.14
N PHE A 240 16.46 10.56 8.31
CA PHE A 240 16.58 10.68 6.85
C PHE A 240 15.27 10.52 6.08
N ILE A 241 14.14 10.34 6.77
CA ILE A 241 12.80 10.30 6.15
C ILE A 241 11.94 11.35 6.85
N LEU A 242 11.94 12.56 6.29
CA LEU A 242 11.01 13.64 6.60
C LEU A 242 10.11 13.89 5.40
#